data_AF-A0A1T4NVN3-F1
#
_entry.id   AF-A0A1T4NVN3-F1
#
_cell.length_a   1.000
_cell.length_b   1.000
_cell.length_c   1.000
_cell.angle_alpha   90.00
_cell.angle_beta   90.00
_cell.angle_gamma   90.00
#
_symmetry.space_group_name_H-M   'P 1'
#
loop_
_entity.id
_entity.type
_entity.pdbx_description
1 polymer ?
#
loop_
_entity_poly.entity_id
_entity_poly.type
_entity_poly.pdbx_seq_one_letter_code
_entity_poly.pdbx_strand_id
1 'polypeptide(L)'
;MKNKPKTRSITVKQLHQERADQWISVSCIQLAGVWLHDAGFAIGDRVNVQVRRNRLVITNEKLPVVPLQPEPTASKRKMRQISRLLASINLNEEE
;
A
#
# COMPACT_ATOMS: atom_id res chain seq x y z
N MET A 1 -12.00 31.50 23.74
CA MET A 1 -10.92 31.29 22.75
C MET A 1 -11.42 31.77 21.39
N LYS A 2 -10.69 32.69 20.73
CA LYS A 2 -11.15 33.44 19.55
C LYS A 2 -11.35 32.51 18.33
N ASN A 3 -12.47 32.68 17.65
CA ASN A 3 -12.89 32.02 16.41
C ASN A 3 -11.78 32.10 15.34
N LYS A 4 -10.92 31.08 15.25
CA LYS A 4 -10.04 30.93 14.08
C LYS A 4 -10.90 30.58 12.88
N PRO A 5 -10.68 31.17 11.70
CA PRO A 5 -11.40 30.77 10.50
C PRO A 5 -11.18 29.28 10.25
N LYS A 6 -12.28 28.53 10.10
CA LYS A 6 -12.26 27.08 9.77
C LYS A 6 -11.66 26.80 8.38
N THR A 7 -11.48 27.84 7.58
CA THR A 7 -11.02 27.76 6.20
C THR A 7 -9.52 28.06 6.15
N ARG A 8 -8.76 27.17 5.52
CA ARG A 8 -7.35 27.38 5.22
C ARG A 8 -7.20 27.65 3.73
N SER A 9 -6.39 28.64 3.39
CA SER A 9 -6.01 28.88 1.99
C SER A 9 -4.93 27.88 1.59
N ILE A 10 -5.03 27.33 0.38
CA ILE A 10 -4.00 26.48 -0.20
C ILE A 10 -3.46 27.17 -1.45
N THR A 11 -2.18 26.95 -1.76
CA THR A 11 -1.61 27.38 -3.04
C THR A 11 -1.69 26.22 -4.02
N VAL A 12 -2.34 26.46 -5.16
CA VAL A 12 -2.30 25.54 -6.29
C VAL A 12 -1.00 25.77 -7.05
N LYS A 13 -0.22 24.71 -7.25
CA LYS A 13 1.00 24.74 -8.06
C LYS A 13 0.70 24.19 -9.46
N GLN A 14 1.62 24.41 -10.39
CA GLN A 14 1.60 23.75 -11.69
C GLN A 14 2.67 22.67 -11.72
N LEU A 15 2.33 21.53 -12.31
CA LEU A 15 3.26 20.46 -12.61
C LEU A 15 3.32 20.31 -14.13
N HIS A 16 4.53 20.34 -14.68
CA HIS A 16 4.74 20.04 -16.09
C HIS A 16 4.81 18.54 -16.25
N GLN A 17 3.89 17.97 -17.03
CA GLN A 17 3.83 16.55 -17.31
C GLN A 17 3.81 16.34 -18.81
N GLU A 18 4.62 15.41 -19.29
CA GLU A 18 4.56 14.94 -20.66
C GLU A 18 3.35 14.02 -20.85
N ARG A 19 2.52 14.32 -21.87
CA ARG A 19 1.45 13.43 -22.34
C ARG A 19 1.42 13.43 -23.85
N ALA A 20 1.42 12.25 -24.45
CA ALA A 20 1.23 12.05 -25.89
C ALA A 20 2.06 13.04 -26.73
N ASP A 21 3.36 13.10 -26.45
CA ASP A 21 4.37 13.94 -27.12
C ASP A 21 4.24 15.47 -26.91
N GLN A 22 3.48 15.91 -25.91
CA GLN A 22 3.38 17.33 -25.54
C GLN A 22 3.57 17.56 -24.04
N TRP A 23 4.24 18.67 -23.71
CA TRP A 23 4.34 19.16 -22.34
C TRP A 23 3.08 19.92 -21.96
N ILE A 24 2.31 19.39 -21.03
CA ILE A 24 1.13 20.06 -20.48
C ILE A 24 1.37 20.49 -19.05
N SER A 25 0.91 21.70 -18.71
CA SER A 25 0.89 22.18 -17.33
C SER A 25 -0.41 21.75 -16.67
N VAL A 26 -0.33 20.88 -15.67
CA VAL A 26 -1.49 20.46 -14.88
C VAL A 26 -1.49 21.12 -13.51
N SER A 27 -2.68 21.52 -13.05
CA SER A 27 -2.84 22.06 -11.70
C SER A 27 -2.64 20.95 -10.67
N CYS A 28 -1.84 21.23 -9.65
CA CYS A 28 -1.47 20.29 -8.59
C CYS A 28 -1.69 20.93 -7.22
N ILE A 29 -2.27 20.17 -6.30
CA ILE A 29 -2.42 20.53 -4.90
C ILE A 29 -1.43 19.68 -4.10
N GLN A 30 -0.49 20.33 -3.42
CA GLN A 30 0.40 19.67 -2.47
C GLN A 30 -0.18 19.81 -1.06
N LEU A 31 -0.60 18.69 -0.48
CA LEU A 31 -1.03 18.63 0.90
C LEU A 31 0.18 18.24 1.76
N ALA A 32 0.46 19.02 2.81
CA ALA A 32 1.54 18.74 3.73
C ALA A 32 1.15 19.06 5.18
N GLY A 33 1.77 18.35 6.12
CA GLY A 33 1.66 18.62 7.55
C GLY A 33 1.13 17.44 8.37
N VAL A 34 1.30 17.54 9.69
CA VAL A 34 0.96 16.49 10.69
C VAL A 34 -0.52 16.11 10.61
N TRP A 35 -1.39 17.05 10.26
CA TRP A 35 -2.83 16.81 10.16
C TRP A 35 -3.24 15.73 9.13
N LEU A 36 -2.41 15.46 8.11
CA LEU A 36 -2.66 14.37 7.16
C LEU A 36 -2.41 13.02 7.82
N HIS A 37 -1.32 12.90 8.55
CA HIS A 37 -0.99 11.71 9.33
C HIS A 37 -2.06 11.46 10.39
N ASP A 38 -2.48 12.49 11.12
CA ASP A 38 -3.55 12.40 12.13
C ASP A 38 -4.90 12.00 11.51
N ALA A 39 -5.14 12.36 10.24
CA ALA A 39 -6.32 11.95 9.48
C ALA A 39 -6.18 10.55 8.85
N GLY A 40 -5.05 9.86 9.07
CA GLY A 40 -4.80 8.50 8.62
C GLY A 40 -4.29 8.37 7.18
N PHE A 41 -3.74 9.44 6.59
CA PHE A 41 -3.10 9.39 5.28
C PHE A 41 -1.61 9.10 5.42
N ALA A 42 -1.09 8.19 4.61
CA ALA A 42 0.33 7.89 4.45
C ALA A 42 0.82 8.23 3.03
N ILE A 43 2.15 8.40 2.90
CA ILE A 43 2.77 8.58 1.58
C ILE A 43 2.59 7.28 0.78
N GLY A 44 2.07 7.41 -0.44
CA GLY A 44 1.78 6.27 -1.32
C GLY A 44 0.33 5.80 -1.27
N ASP A 45 -0.49 6.31 -0.35
CA ASP A 45 -1.92 5.98 -0.31
C ASP A 45 -2.64 6.46 -1.56
N ARG A 46 -3.55 5.62 -2.07
CA ARG A 46 -4.53 6.05 -3.06
C ARG A 46 -5.70 6.72 -2.36
N VAL A 47 -6.14 7.83 -2.92
CA VAL A 47 -7.22 8.65 -2.36
C VAL A 47 -8.32 8.85 -3.39
N ASN A 48 -9.56 8.88 -2.91
CA ASN A 48 -10.72 9.29 -3.67
C ASN A 48 -10.99 10.78 -3.41
N VAL A 49 -11.16 11.55 -4.49
CA VAL A 49 -11.39 13.00 -4.44
C VAL A 49 -12.76 13.30 -5.03
N GLN A 50 -13.65 13.90 -4.23
CA GLN A 50 -15.00 14.28 -4.63
C GLN A 50 -15.26 15.76 -4.41
N VAL A 51 -16.07 16.37 -5.25
CA VAL A 51 -16.58 17.74 -5.04
C VAL A 51 -17.97 17.66 -4.40
N ARG A 52 -18.13 18.21 -3.20
CA ARG A 52 -19.43 18.29 -2.50
C ARG A 52 -19.66 19.68 -1.94
N ARG A 53 -20.78 20.31 -2.30
CA ARG A 53 -21.19 21.63 -1.77
C ARG A 53 -20.05 22.67 -1.80
N ASN A 54 -19.39 22.78 -2.97
CA ASN A 54 -18.26 23.68 -3.19
C ASN A 54 -17.03 23.41 -2.29
N ARG A 55 -16.82 22.14 -1.91
CA ARG A 55 -15.66 21.67 -1.15
C ARG A 55 -15.08 20.42 -1.78
N LEU A 56 -13.76 20.30 -1.74
CA LEU A 56 -13.06 19.05 -2.04
C LEU A 56 -13.11 18.16 -0.80
N VAL A 57 -13.58 16.93 -0.98
CA VAL A 57 -13.60 15.86 0.02
C VAL A 57 -12.62 14.80 -0.44
N ILE A 58 -11.60 14.56 0.37
CA ILE A 58 -10.54 13.59 0.11
C ILE A 58 -10.68 12.47 1.14
N THR A 59 -10.77 11.23 0.68
CA THR A 59 -10.86 10.05 1.54
C THR A 59 -9.90 8.98 1.07
N ASN A 60 -9.35 8.18 1.98
CA ASN A 60 -8.57 7.01 1.58
C ASN A 60 -9.41 6.03 0.75
N GLU A 61 -8.83 5.58 -0.35
CA GLU A 61 -9.36 4.44 -1.08
C GLU A 61 -9.05 3.19 -0.25
N LYS A 62 -10.08 2.60 0.37
CA LYS A 62 -9.91 1.32 1.05
C LYS A 62 -9.61 0.27 -0.01
N LEU A 63 -8.33 -0.08 -0.17
CA LEU A 63 -7.99 -1.29 -0.89
C LEU A 63 -8.69 -2.46 -0.16
N PRO A 64 -9.37 -3.36 -0.89
CA PRO A 64 -9.89 -4.56 -0.27
C PRO A 64 -8.69 -5.27 0.37
N VAL A 65 -8.74 -5.46 1.69
CA VAL A 65 -7.80 -6.32 2.39
C VAL A 65 -8.02 -7.69 1.80
N VAL A 66 -7.19 -8.09 0.83
CA VAL A 66 -7.09 -9.48 0.44
C VAL A 66 -6.65 -10.18 1.71
N PRO A 67 -7.47 -11.05 2.32
CA PRO A 67 -7.02 -11.81 3.46
C PRO A 67 -5.77 -12.53 3.00
N LEU A 68 -4.64 -12.30 3.67
CA LEU A 68 -3.47 -13.15 3.53
C LEU A 68 -3.98 -14.56 3.82
N GLN A 69 -4.22 -15.33 2.76
CA GLN A 69 -4.45 -16.75 2.92
C GLN A 69 -3.21 -17.24 3.68
N PRO A 70 -3.37 -17.93 4.81
CA PRO A 70 -2.21 -18.53 5.43
C PRO A 70 -1.57 -19.39 4.36
N GLU A 71 -0.34 -19.04 3.99
CA GLU A 71 0.58 -19.89 3.23
C GLU A 71 0.32 -21.32 3.70
N PRO A 72 0.02 -22.29 2.82
CA PRO A 72 -0.18 -23.66 3.25
C PRO A 72 1.13 -24.07 3.90
N THR A 73 1.19 -23.97 5.23
CA THR A 73 2.32 -24.43 6.02
C THR A 73 2.45 -25.88 5.65
N ALA A 74 3.47 -26.19 4.85
CA ALA A 74 3.79 -27.52 4.40
C ALA A 74 3.76 -28.40 5.65
N SER A 75 2.69 -29.20 5.74
CA SER A 75 2.40 -30.05 6.87
C SER A 75 3.69 -30.78 7.23
N LYS A 76 4.05 -30.75 8.51
CA LYS A 76 5.12 -31.53 9.16
C LYS A 76 4.85 -33.04 9.03
N ARG A 77 4.77 -33.56 7.80
CA ARG A 77 4.44 -34.94 7.47
C ARG A 77 5.26 -35.50 6.29
N LYS A 78 6.41 -34.89 5.99
CA LYS A 78 7.47 -35.48 5.15
C LYS A 78 8.76 -35.84 5.91
N MET A 79 8.78 -35.75 7.24
CA MET A 79 9.91 -36.18 8.08
C MET A 79 9.78 -37.66 8.52
N ARG A 80 9.35 -38.54 7.61
CA ARG A 80 9.38 -40.01 7.84
C ARG A 80 9.79 -40.83 6.61
N GLN A 81 10.02 -40.21 5.46
CA GLN A 81 10.45 -40.93 4.25
C GLN A 81 11.96 -40.85 3.98
N ILE A 82 12.64 -39.77 4.37
CA ILE A 82 14.09 -39.64 4.13
C ILE A 82 14.90 -40.57 5.05
N SER A 83 14.45 -40.79 6.30
CA SER A 83 15.13 -41.69 7.25
C SER A 83 15.05 -43.17 6.87
N ARG A 84 14.08 -43.59 6.03
CA ARG A 84 14.05 -44.97 5.49
C ARG A 84 14.97 -45.14 4.28
N LEU A 85 15.15 -44.11 3.47
CA LEU A 85 16.02 -44.15 2.28
C LEU A 85 17.51 -44.12 2.62
N LEU A 86 17.90 -43.44 3.70
CA LEU A 86 19.31 -43.42 4.15
C LEU A 86 19.70 -44.70 4.91
N ALA A 87 18.76 -45.41 5.53
CA ALA A 87 19.02 -46.68 6.19
C ALA A 87 19.23 -47.85 5.19
N SER A 88 18.64 -47.77 3.99
CA SER A 88 18.80 -48.78 2.95
C SER A 88 20.09 -48.66 2.12
N ILE A 89 20.84 -47.55 2.25
CA ILE A 89 22.11 -47.36 1.53
C ILE A 89 23.29 -47.97 2.31
N ASN A 90 23.24 -47.97 3.65
CA ASN A 90 24.34 -48.43 4.50
C ASN A 90 24.37 -49.94 4.80
N LEU A 91 23.59 -50.77 4.10
CA LEU A 91 23.59 -52.23 4.27
C LEU A 91 24.22 -53.01 3.10
N ASN A 92 24.77 -52.30 2.10
CA ASN A 92 25.32 -52.92 0.89
C ASN A 92 26.85 -52.74 0.74
N GLU A 93 27.58 -52.34 1.80
CA GLU A 93 29.05 -52.16 1.75
C GLU A 93 29.84 -53.10 2.67
N GLU A 94 29.21 -54.10 3.30
CA GLU A 94 29.93 -55.18 4.01
C GLU A 94 29.52 -56.56 3.50
N GLU A 95 30.12 -56.97 2.37
CA GLU A 95 30.49 -58.38 2.12
C GLU A 95 31.72 -58.46 1.21
#